data_AF-A0A9D5MW33-F1
#
_entry.id   AF-A0A9D5MW33-F1
#
_cell.length_a   1.000
_cell.length_b   1.000
_cell.length_c   1.000
_cell.angle_alpha   90.00
_cell.angle_beta   90.00
_cell.angle_gamma   90.00
#
_symmetry.space_group_name_H-M   'P 1'
#
loop_
_entity.id
_entity.type
_entity.pdbx_description
1 polymer ?
#
loop_
_entity_poly.entity_id
_entity_poly.type
_entity_poly.pdbx_seq_one_letter_code
_entity_poly.pdbx_strand_id
1 'polypeptide(L)'
;MISNQILQSTIDGLKGITRIDICVMDTEGKVLATTIENMEQYEDAVLAFVSSPADSQAIQGYQFFKVFDEHQLEYVILIKGDSEDVFMIGKIASFQIQNLLVAYKERYDKDNFIKNLLLDNLLLVDIYNRAKKLHIDTEARRVVYIIETKNEKDANALETVRSLFSGKTKDFITAVDEKNIILVKEVKQSENYEDLNKTAKVILDMLNTEAMTKVHVAYGTIINEIKDVSRSYKEAKMALDVGKIFYSERNVVAYNNLGIGRLIYQLPLPLCKMFIKEIFEGKSPDNFDDETLTTINKFFENNLNVSETSRQLYIHRNTLVYRLDKLQKSTDLDLRVFEDAITFKIALMVVKYMKYMEQMDY
;
A
#
# COMPACT_ATOMS: atom_id res chain seq x y z
N MET A 1 2.00 -7.65 -18.37
CA MET A 1 1.38 -8.72 -19.17
C MET A 1 -0.11 -8.74 -18.93
N ILE A 2 -0.91 -8.88 -20.00
CA ILE A 2 -2.35 -9.11 -19.90
C ILE A 2 -2.57 -10.52 -19.32
N SER A 3 -3.54 -10.72 -18.44
CA SER A 3 -3.85 -12.07 -17.94
C SER A 3 -4.65 -12.86 -18.96
N ASN A 4 -4.49 -14.19 -18.96
CA ASN A 4 -5.26 -15.09 -19.83
C ASN A 4 -6.77 -14.95 -19.65
N GLN A 5 -7.23 -14.62 -18.44
CA GLN A 5 -8.66 -14.38 -18.16
C GLN A 5 -9.20 -13.14 -18.91
N ILE A 6 -8.41 -12.07 -19.01
CA ILE A 6 -8.81 -10.86 -19.74
C ILE A 6 -8.84 -11.15 -21.25
N LEU A 7 -7.84 -11.87 -21.77
CA LEU A 7 -7.83 -12.31 -23.16
C LEU A 7 -9.06 -13.18 -23.46
N GLN A 8 -9.38 -14.14 -22.58
CA GLN A 8 -10.54 -15.01 -22.70
C GLN A 8 -11.85 -14.21 -22.71
N SER A 9 -12.06 -13.33 -21.74
CA SER A 9 -13.26 -12.49 -21.68
C SER A 9 -13.42 -11.61 -22.92
N THR A 10 -12.30 -11.13 -23.49
CA THR A 10 -12.30 -10.31 -24.71
C THR A 10 -12.75 -11.13 -25.91
N ILE A 11 -12.18 -12.32 -26.13
CA ILE A 11 -12.55 -13.17 -27.26
C ILE A 11 -13.95 -13.76 -27.12
N ASP A 12 -14.42 -14.03 -25.90
CA ASP A 12 -15.80 -14.46 -25.63
C ASP A 12 -16.79 -13.35 -26.01
N GLY A 13 -16.47 -12.10 -25.68
CA GLY A 13 -17.25 -10.93 -26.09
C GLY A 13 -17.29 -10.76 -27.61
N LEU A 14 -16.14 -10.90 -28.28
CA LEU A 14 -16.06 -10.84 -29.74
C LEU A 14 -16.87 -11.96 -30.40
N LYS A 15 -16.73 -13.22 -29.93
CA LYS A 15 -17.52 -14.37 -30.39
C LYS A 15 -19.01 -14.15 -30.18
N GLY A 16 -19.43 -13.57 -29.06
CA GLY A 16 -20.84 -13.25 -28.79
C GLY A 16 -21.46 -12.32 -29.83
N ILE A 17 -20.67 -11.39 -30.39
CA ILE A 17 -21.11 -10.42 -31.40
C ILE A 17 -21.03 -11.03 -32.81
N THR A 18 -19.90 -11.63 -33.15
CA THR A 18 -19.59 -12.06 -34.52
C THR A 18 -20.06 -13.48 -34.83
N ARG A 19 -20.28 -14.30 -33.79
CA ARG A 19 -20.52 -15.76 -33.87
C ARG A 19 -19.37 -16.55 -34.51
N ILE A 20 -18.19 -15.95 -34.60
CA ILE A 20 -16.99 -16.60 -35.13
C ILE A 20 -16.10 -17.01 -33.97
N ASP A 21 -15.55 -18.21 -34.05
CA ASP A 21 -14.63 -18.69 -33.05
C ASP A 21 -13.22 -18.09 -33.24
N ILE A 22 -12.61 -17.72 -32.12
CA ILE A 22 -11.33 -17.02 -32.03
C ILE A 22 -10.42 -17.77 -31.03
N CYS A 23 -9.13 -17.86 -31.35
CA CYS A 23 -8.09 -18.32 -30.46
C CYS A 23 -6.91 -17.33 -30.46
N VAL A 24 -6.27 -17.16 -29.29
CA VAL A 24 -5.07 -16.35 -29.09
C VAL A 24 -3.98 -17.27 -28.57
N MET A 25 -2.84 -17.27 -29.26
CA MET A 25 -1.64 -18.01 -28.91
C MET A 25 -0.45 -17.06 -28.72
N ASP A 26 0.54 -17.47 -27.94
CA ASP A 26 1.83 -16.78 -27.86
C ASP A 26 2.73 -17.11 -29.08
N THR A 27 3.92 -16.51 -29.10
CA THR A 27 4.91 -16.72 -30.16
C THR A 27 5.54 -18.13 -30.17
N GLU A 28 5.32 -18.90 -29.10
CA GLU A 28 5.77 -20.29 -28.99
C GLU A 28 4.66 -21.29 -29.41
N GLY A 29 3.48 -20.79 -29.81
CA GLY A 29 2.35 -21.61 -30.25
C GLY A 29 1.47 -22.12 -29.11
N LYS A 30 1.70 -21.69 -27.86
CA LYS A 30 0.89 -22.09 -26.71
C LYS A 30 -0.41 -21.30 -26.65
N VAL A 31 -1.51 -22.01 -26.42
CA VAL A 31 -2.84 -21.41 -26.28
C VAL A 31 -2.94 -20.57 -24.99
N LEU A 32 -3.25 -19.29 -25.14
CA LEU A 32 -3.48 -18.36 -24.03
C LEU A 32 -4.97 -18.15 -23.74
N ALA A 33 -5.79 -18.10 -24.79
CA ALA A 33 -7.24 -17.99 -24.71
C ALA A 33 -7.86 -18.63 -25.95
N THR A 34 -8.98 -19.35 -25.80
CA THR A 34 -9.63 -19.99 -26.94
C THR A 34 -11.12 -20.14 -26.75
N THR A 35 -11.85 -20.07 -27.85
CA THR A 35 -13.26 -20.47 -27.95
C THR A 35 -13.44 -21.73 -28.80
N ILE A 36 -12.32 -22.35 -29.18
CA ILE A 36 -12.18 -23.47 -30.12
C ILE A 36 -11.51 -24.64 -29.39
N GLU A 37 -12.02 -25.84 -29.60
CA GLU A 37 -11.45 -27.07 -29.06
C GLU A 37 -10.22 -27.55 -29.88
N ASN A 38 -9.29 -28.25 -29.23
CA ASN A 38 -8.12 -28.90 -29.86
C ASN A 38 -7.19 -27.96 -30.64
N MET A 39 -7.02 -26.73 -30.18
CA MET A 39 -6.16 -25.75 -30.83
C MET A 39 -4.65 -26.05 -30.73
N GLU A 40 -4.25 -26.94 -29.83
CA GLU A 40 -2.86 -27.41 -29.67
C GLU A 40 -2.27 -28.00 -30.96
N GLN A 41 -3.11 -28.56 -31.84
CA GLN A 41 -2.65 -29.12 -33.12
C GLN A 41 -2.12 -28.09 -34.14
N TYR A 42 -2.33 -26.79 -33.89
CA TYR A 42 -1.90 -25.71 -34.77
C TYR A 42 -0.57 -25.06 -34.32
N GLU A 43 0.09 -25.59 -33.29
CA GLU A 43 1.38 -25.11 -32.77
C GLU A 43 2.44 -24.94 -33.89
N ASP A 44 2.67 -25.99 -34.69
CA ASP A 44 3.63 -25.95 -35.80
C ASP A 44 3.27 -24.89 -36.86
N ALA A 45 1.98 -24.71 -37.14
CA ALA A 45 1.51 -23.72 -38.10
C ALA A 45 1.72 -22.28 -37.57
N VAL A 46 1.58 -22.07 -36.26
CA VAL A 46 1.88 -20.79 -35.62
C VAL A 46 3.37 -20.50 -35.67
N LEU A 47 4.23 -21.44 -35.32
CA LEU A 47 5.70 -21.26 -35.36
C LEU A 47 6.18 -20.90 -36.78
N ALA A 48 5.62 -21.56 -37.80
CA ALA A 48 5.87 -21.23 -39.20
C ALA A 48 5.38 -19.81 -39.56
N PHE A 49 4.20 -19.41 -39.09
CA PHE A 49 3.64 -18.07 -39.35
C PHE A 49 4.38 -16.96 -38.59
N VAL A 50 4.84 -17.21 -37.36
CA VAL A 50 5.68 -16.28 -36.59
C VAL A 50 6.93 -15.91 -37.37
N SER A 51 7.56 -16.91 -38.02
CA SER A 51 8.77 -16.75 -38.83
C SER A 51 8.51 -16.11 -40.21
N SER A 52 7.25 -16.03 -40.64
CA SER A 52 6.86 -15.45 -41.94
C SER A 52 6.92 -13.91 -41.92
N PRO A 53 7.24 -13.25 -43.04
CA PRO A 53 7.16 -11.79 -43.14
C PRO A 53 5.71 -11.26 -43.23
N ALA A 54 4.70 -12.14 -43.34
CA ALA A 54 3.31 -11.73 -43.49
C ALA A 54 2.67 -11.31 -42.16
N ASP A 55 1.91 -10.20 -42.17
CA ASP A 55 1.11 -9.73 -41.02
C ASP A 55 -0.16 -10.55 -40.81
N SER A 56 -0.66 -11.20 -41.86
CA SER A 56 -1.81 -12.09 -41.83
C SER A 56 -1.73 -13.15 -42.92
N GLN A 57 -2.20 -14.36 -42.65
CA GLN A 57 -2.16 -15.47 -43.60
C GLN A 57 -3.32 -16.45 -43.39
N ALA A 58 -3.88 -16.99 -44.48
CA ALA A 58 -4.85 -18.07 -44.41
C ALA A 58 -4.13 -19.44 -44.48
N ILE A 59 -4.34 -20.28 -43.47
CA ILE A 59 -3.70 -21.60 -43.34
C ILE A 59 -4.75 -22.58 -42.83
N GLN A 60 -4.96 -23.69 -43.55
CA GLN A 60 -5.81 -24.81 -43.11
C GLN A 60 -7.24 -24.42 -42.66
N GLY A 61 -7.88 -23.47 -43.34
CA GLY A 61 -9.25 -23.02 -43.03
C GLY A 61 -9.34 -22.03 -41.87
N TYR A 62 -8.20 -21.51 -41.42
CA TYR A 62 -8.09 -20.44 -40.43
C TYR A 62 -7.35 -19.25 -41.02
N GLN A 63 -7.69 -18.06 -40.53
CA GLN A 63 -6.91 -16.85 -40.78
C GLN A 63 -6.12 -16.48 -39.54
N PHE A 64 -4.82 -16.28 -39.75
CA PHE A 64 -3.82 -15.95 -38.75
C PHE A 64 -3.53 -14.46 -38.83
N PHE A 65 -3.39 -13.82 -37.67
CA PHE A 65 -3.06 -12.40 -37.56
C PHE A 65 -1.98 -12.18 -36.51
N LYS A 66 -0.97 -11.41 -36.85
CA LYS A 66 0.07 -10.95 -35.92
C LYS A 66 -0.43 -9.78 -35.10
N VAL A 67 -0.15 -9.81 -33.79
CA VAL A 67 -0.41 -8.70 -32.88
C VAL A 67 0.92 -8.19 -32.34
N PHE A 68 1.25 -6.96 -32.68
CA PHE A 68 2.51 -6.34 -32.31
C PHE A 68 2.34 -5.33 -31.16
N ASP A 69 3.33 -5.33 -30.27
CA ASP A 69 3.63 -4.20 -29.38
C ASP A 69 4.82 -3.44 -29.97
N GLU A 70 4.55 -2.24 -30.51
CA GLU A 70 5.46 -1.49 -31.38
C GLU A 70 6.00 -2.33 -32.56
N HIS A 71 7.17 -2.95 -32.40
CA HIS A 71 7.83 -3.77 -33.40
C HIS A 71 8.02 -5.23 -32.96
N GLN A 72 7.65 -5.56 -31.74
CA GLN A 72 7.77 -6.90 -31.17
C GLN A 72 6.46 -7.67 -31.35
N LEU A 73 6.53 -8.85 -31.95
CA LEU A 73 5.38 -9.74 -32.06
C LEU A 73 5.10 -10.36 -30.69
N GLU A 74 3.90 -10.15 -30.16
CA GLU A 74 3.51 -10.67 -28.84
C GLU A 74 2.55 -11.85 -28.95
N TYR A 75 1.57 -11.76 -29.86
CA TYR A 75 0.54 -12.80 -30.01
C TYR A 75 0.23 -13.11 -31.47
N VAL A 76 -0.33 -14.30 -31.66
CA VAL A 76 -0.96 -14.74 -32.91
C VAL A 76 -2.44 -15.02 -32.64
N ILE A 77 -3.32 -14.42 -33.43
CA ILE A 77 -4.76 -14.68 -33.38
C ILE A 77 -5.13 -15.61 -34.53
N LEU A 78 -5.86 -16.67 -34.22
CA LEU A 78 -6.42 -17.60 -35.17
C LEU A 78 -7.94 -17.44 -35.18
N ILE A 79 -8.51 -17.23 -36.36
CA ILE A 79 -9.96 -17.14 -36.55
C ILE A 79 -10.40 -18.18 -37.57
N LYS A 80 -11.47 -18.91 -37.24
CA LYS A 80 -12.01 -19.96 -38.10
C LYS A 80 -12.76 -19.36 -39.30
N GLY A 81 -12.39 -19.78 -40.51
CA GLY A 81 -13.00 -19.35 -41.77
C GLY A 81 -12.03 -18.62 -42.69
N ASP A 82 -12.41 -18.50 -43.96
CA ASP A 82 -11.60 -17.95 -45.05
C ASP A 82 -12.28 -16.79 -45.80
N SER A 83 -13.46 -16.35 -45.35
CA SER A 83 -14.20 -15.24 -45.97
C SER A 83 -13.59 -13.86 -45.67
N GLU A 84 -13.98 -12.87 -46.47
CA GLU A 84 -13.57 -11.47 -46.29
C GLU A 84 -14.14 -10.88 -44.97
N ASP A 85 -15.33 -11.30 -44.56
CA ASP A 85 -15.92 -10.93 -43.27
C ASP A 85 -15.10 -11.46 -42.09
N VAL A 86 -14.64 -12.72 -42.18
CA VAL A 86 -13.74 -13.32 -41.18
C VAL A 86 -12.44 -12.53 -41.10
N PHE A 87 -11.92 -12.07 -42.24
CA PHE A 87 -10.71 -11.26 -42.30
C PHE A 87 -10.86 -9.91 -41.61
N MET A 88 -11.96 -9.22 -41.86
CA MET A 88 -12.27 -7.96 -41.21
C MET A 88 -12.43 -8.13 -39.70
N ILE A 89 -13.10 -9.21 -39.26
CA ILE A 89 -13.24 -9.55 -37.83
C ILE A 89 -11.87 -9.85 -37.21
N GLY A 90 -10.98 -10.53 -37.93
CA GLY A 90 -9.60 -10.76 -37.51
C GLY A 90 -8.82 -9.48 -37.29
N LYS A 91 -8.88 -8.54 -38.23
CA LYS A 91 -8.26 -7.22 -38.05
C LYS A 91 -8.83 -6.46 -36.85
N ILE A 92 -10.14 -6.52 -36.61
CA ILE A 92 -10.77 -5.90 -35.43
C ILE A 92 -10.27 -6.57 -34.14
N ALA A 93 -10.25 -7.91 -34.08
CA ALA A 93 -9.77 -8.66 -32.92
C ALA A 93 -8.29 -8.34 -32.62
N SER A 94 -7.43 -8.31 -33.64
CA SER A 94 -6.03 -7.90 -33.52
C SER A 94 -5.89 -6.50 -32.96
N PHE A 95 -6.65 -5.54 -33.50
CA PHE A 95 -6.61 -4.16 -33.02
C PHE A 95 -7.10 -4.02 -31.56
N GLN A 96 -8.15 -4.75 -31.18
CA GLN A 96 -8.65 -4.75 -29.80
C GLN A 96 -7.61 -5.32 -28.82
N ILE A 97 -7.02 -6.48 -29.13
CA ILE A 97 -5.98 -7.08 -28.29
C ILE A 97 -4.72 -6.20 -28.26
N GLN A 98 -4.36 -5.55 -29.37
CA GLN A 98 -3.27 -4.57 -29.40
C GLN A 98 -3.54 -3.37 -28.49
N ASN A 99 -4.75 -2.81 -28.48
CA ASN A 99 -5.10 -1.72 -27.57
C ASN A 99 -5.05 -2.16 -26.10
N LEU A 100 -5.46 -3.40 -25.81
CA LEU A 100 -5.30 -3.97 -24.47
C LEU A 100 -3.82 -4.10 -24.10
N LEU A 101 -2.94 -4.50 -25.02
CA LEU A 101 -1.50 -4.59 -24.77
C LEU A 101 -0.92 -3.24 -24.37
N VAL A 102 -1.21 -2.21 -25.16
CA VAL A 102 -0.77 -0.83 -24.90
C VAL A 102 -1.31 -0.36 -23.54
N ALA A 103 -2.60 -0.53 -23.26
CA ALA A 103 -3.21 -0.08 -22.01
C ALA A 103 -2.63 -0.76 -20.77
N TYR A 104 -2.39 -2.08 -20.84
CA TYR A 104 -1.81 -2.83 -19.71
C TYR A 104 -0.31 -2.55 -19.54
N LYS A 105 0.42 -2.25 -20.61
CA LYS A 105 1.82 -1.83 -20.57
C LYS A 105 1.97 -0.45 -19.95
N GLU A 106 1.17 0.54 -20.38
CA GLU A 106 1.15 1.86 -19.76
C GLU A 106 0.83 1.81 -18.26
N ARG A 107 -0.14 0.98 -17.86
CA ARG A 107 -0.46 0.78 -16.44
C ARG A 107 0.70 0.14 -15.69
N TYR A 108 1.36 -0.86 -16.26
CA TYR A 108 2.53 -1.49 -15.67
C TYR A 108 3.70 -0.50 -15.55
N ASP A 109 3.91 0.36 -16.54
CA ASP A 109 4.94 1.39 -16.54
C ASP A 109 4.65 2.49 -15.50
N LYS A 110 3.38 2.86 -15.30
CA LYS A 110 2.94 3.75 -14.21
C LYS A 110 3.18 3.13 -12.85
N ASP A 111 2.77 1.88 -12.63
CA ASP A 111 2.98 1.19 -11.36
C ASP A 111 4.48 1.04 -11.05
N ASN A 112 5.30 0.70 -12.04
CA ASN A 112 6.75 0.57 -11.90
C ASN A 112 7.43 1.94 -11.67
N PHE A 113 6.98 2.99 -12.37
CA PHE A 113 7.43 4.35 -12.13
C PHE A 113 7.16 4.79 -10.69
N ILE A 114 5.93 4.59 -10.20
CA ILE A 114 5.56 4.95 -8.82
C ILE A 114 6.36 4.13 -7.80
N LYS A 115 6.57 2.83 -8.01
CA LYS A 115 7.43 2.01 -7.11
C LYS A 115 8.85 2.55 -7.03
N ASN A 116 9.48 2.83 -8.17
CA ASN A 116 10.84 3.37 -8.19
C ASN A 116 10.91 4.78 -7.59
N LEU A 117 9.87 5.59 -7.78
CA LEU A 117 9.74 6.90 -7.15
C LEU A 117 9.66 6.78 -5.62
N LEU A 118 8.80 5.90 -5.10
CA LEU A 118 8.63 5.66 -3.65
C LEU A 118 9.94 5.19 -2.99
N LEU A 119 10.76 4.43 -3.71
CA LEU A 119 12.01 3.85 -3.24
C LEU A 119 13.24 4.76 -3.47
N ASP A 120 13.08 5.98 -3.97
CA ASP A 120 14.17 6.89 -4.36
C ASP A 120 15.17 6.29 -5.36
N ASN A 121 14.70 5.41 -6.26
CA ASN A 121 15.53 4.75 -7.28
C ASN A 121 15.67 5.58 -8.57
N LEU A 122 15.20 6.83 -8.59
CA LEU A 122 15.17 7.68 -9.79
C LEU A 122 15.91 9.00 -9.53
N LEU A 123 16.68 9.43 -10.53
CA LEU A 123 17.23 10.79 -10.54
C LEU A 123 16.13 11.80 -10.82
N LEU A 124 16.28 13.02 -10.32
CA LEU A 124 15.30 14.10 -10.49
C LEU A 124 14.92 14.35 -11.96
N VAL A 125 15.89 14.30 -12.87
CA VAL A 125 15.66 14.45 -14.32
C VAL A 125 14.80 13.31 -14.87
N ASP A 126 15.04 12.08 -14.43
CA ASP A 126 14.27 10.90 -14.86
C ASP A 126 12.84 10.93 -14.34
N ILE A 127 12.63 11.44 -13.12
CA ILE A 127 11.30 11.62 -12.54
C ILE A 127 10.43 12.47 -13.47
N TYR A 128 10.91 13.64 -13.88
CA TYR A 128 10.15 14.55 -14.76
C TYR A 128 9.96 13.98 -16.16
N ASN A 129 11.01 13.39 -16.75
CA ASN A 129 10.93 12.80 -18.09
C ASN A 129 9.91 11.64 -18.15
N ARG A 130 9.93 10.74 -17.16
CA ARG A 130 9.00 9.61 -17.08
C ARG A 130 7.59 10.06 -16.72
N ALA A 131 7.42 10.99 -15.78
CA ALA A 131 6.11 11.55 -15.46
C ALA A 131 5.45 12.16 -16.70
N LYS A 132 6.20 12.94 -17.51
CA LYS A 132 5.70 13.51 -18.76
C LYS A 132 5.30 12.45 -19.78
N LYS A 133 6.14 11.42 -19.99
CA LYS A 133 5.84 10.29 -20.90
C LYS A 133 4.60 9.51 -20.47
N LEU A 134 4.40 9.35 -19.17
CA LEU A 134 3.28 8.61 -18.59
C LEU A 134 2.04 9.49 -18.34
N HIS A 135 2.06 10.74 -18.79
CA HIS A 135 0.98 11.72 -18.60
C HIS A 135 0.58 11.93 -17.13
N ILE A 136 1.56 11.92 -16.23
CA ILE A 136 1.40 12.18 -14.80
C ILE A 136 1.68 13.66 -14.54
N ASP A 137 0.70 14.37 -13.96
CA ASP A 137 0.85 15.77 -13.58
C ASP A 137 1.95 15.92 -12.50
N THR A 138 2.99 16.70 -12.80
CA THR A 138 4.15 16.85 -11.93
C THR A 138 3.92 17.83 -10.77
N GLU A 139 2.91 18.71 -10.87
CA GLU A 139 2.61 19.79 -9.91
C GLU A 139 1.30 19.56 -9.14
N ALA A 140 0.59 18.46 -9.42
CA ALA A 140 -0.59 18.10 -8.65
C ALA A 140 -0.24 17.73 -7.20
N ARG A 141 -1.02 18.31 -6.27
CA ARG A 141 -0.96 18.02 -4.84
C ARG A 141 -1.30 16.56 -4.58
N ARG A 142 -0.49 15.88 -3.77
CA ARG A 142 -0.68 14.45 -3.46
C ARG A 142 -0.41 14.13 -2.00
N VAL A 143 -0.89 12.98 -1.56
CA VAL A 143 -0.54 12.39 -0.27
C VAL A 143 -0.40 10.89 -0.43
N VAL A 144 0.52 10.29 0.32
CA VAL A 144 0.69 8.85 0.36
C VAL A 144 0.01 8.26 1.60
N TYR A 145 -0.83 7.26 1.38
CA TYR A 145 -1.34 6.36 2.41
C TYR A 145 -0.60 5.03 2.34
N ILE A 146 -0.29 4.47 3.51
CA ILE A 146 0.13 3.09 3.69
C ILE A 146 -0.99 2.36 4.41
N ILE A 147 -1.40 1.24 3.84
CA ILE A 147 -2.46 0.38 4.34
C ILE A 147 -1.80 -0.95 4.63
N GLU A 148 -1.60 -1.25 5.91
CA GLU A 148 -1.01 -2.51 6.34
C GLU A 148 -2.12 -3.52 6.65
N THR A 149 -2.03 -4.68 6.00
CA THR A 149 -2.92 -5.82 6.21
C THR A 149 -2.26 -6.85 7.09
N LYS A 150 -3.06 -7.58 7.89
CA LYS A 150 -2.56 -8.69 8.71
C LYS A 150 -1.97 -9.84 7.86
N ASN A 151 -2.57 -10.10 6.70
CA ASN A 151 -2.16 -11.16 5.80
C ASN A 151 -1.10 -10.65 4.82
N GLU A 152 -0.06 -11.44 4.60
CA GLU A 152 0.90 -11.21 3.52
C GLU A 152 0.22 -11.45 2.16
N LYS A 153 0.49 -10.56 1.20
CA LYS A 153 -0.04 -10.56 -0.17
C LYS A 153 -1.56 -10.66 -0.21
N ASP A 154 -2.25 -9.84 0.59
CA ASP A 154 -3.72 -9.77 0.61
C ASP A 154 -4.27 -9.18 -0.71
N ALA A 155 -4.41 -10.06 -1.70
CA ALA A 155 -4.91 -9.72 -3.03
C ALA A 155 -6.34 -9.16 -2.96
N ASN A 156 -7.16 -9.67 -2.05
CA ASN A 156 -8.53 -9.20 -1.86
C ASN A 156 -8.55 -7.75 -1.34
N ALA A 157 -7.72 -7.44 -0.34
CA ALA A 157 -7.58 -6.07 0.14
C ALA A 157 -7.08 -5.12 -0.96
N LEU A 158 -6.12 -5.55 -1.77
CA LEU A 158 -5.62 -4.76 -2.90
C LEU A 158 -6.72 -4.49 -3.94
N GLU A 159 -7.51 -5.51 -4.30
CA GLU A 159 -8.63 -5.36 -5.22
C GLU A 159 -9.73 -4.47 -4.65
N THR A 160 -10.03 -4.61 -3.36
CA THR A 160 -10.98 -3.74 -2.65
C THR A 160 -10.54 -2.28 -2.76
N VAL A 161 -9.30 -1.97 -2.38
CA VAL A 161 -8.76 -0.60 -2.50
C VAL A 161 -8.80 -0.12 -3.95
N ARG A 162 -8.45 -0.98 -4.93
CA ARG A 162 -8.57 -0.61 -6.36
C ARG A 162 -10.01 -0.31 -6.76
N SER A 163 -10.99 -1.05 -6.25
CA SER A 163 -12.42 -0.81 -6.49
C SER A 163 -12.85 0.55 -5.94
N LEU A 164 -12.42 0.90 -4.71
CA LEU A 164 -12.76 2.18 -4.06
C LEU A 164 -12.31 3.41 -4.85
N PHE A 165 -11.18 3.31 -5.54
CA PHE A 165 -10.58 4.41 -6.30
C PHE A 165 -10.65 4.20 -7.82
N SER A 166 -11.39 3.20 -8.30
CA SER A 166 -11.51 2.84 -9.73
C SER A 166 -11.98 4.00 -10.63
N GLY A 167 -12.82 4.89 -10.11
CA GLY A 167 -13.30 6.09 -10.83
C GLY A 167 -12.32 7.27 -10.86
N LYS A 168 -11.16 7.17 -10.22
CA LYS A 168 -10.17 8.26 -10.11
C LYS A 168 -8.88 7.88 -10.82
N THR A 169 -8.82 8.18 -12.11
CA THR A 169 -7.67 7.87 -12.99
C THR A 169 -6.35 8.55 -12.61
N LYS A 170 -6.36 9.43 -11.61
CA LYS A 170 -5.18 10.17 -11.14
C LYS A 170 -4.57 9.62 -9.83
N ASP A 171 -5.25 8.67 -9.19
CA ASP A 171 -4.76 8.00 -7.99
C ASP A 171 -3.94 6.76 -8.40
N PHE A 172 -2.84 6.47 -7.70
CA PHE A 172 -1.98 5.32 -7.96
C PHE A 172 -2.05 4.34 -6.80
N ILE A 173 -2.24 3.05 -7.09
CA ILE A 173 -2.31 1.99 -6.08
C ILE A 173 -1.29 0.92 -6.43
N THR A 174 -0.34 0.71 -5.53
CA THR A 174 0.77 -0.21 -5.71
C THR A 174 1.11 -0.94 -4.41
N ALA A 175 1.99 -1.92 -4.47
CA ALA A 175 2.55 -2.61 -3.31
C ALA A 175 4.08 -2.65 -3.45
N VAL A 176 4.79 -2.18 -2.43
CA VAL A 176 6.26 -2.17 -2.38
C VAL A 176 6.81 -3.39 -1.64
N ASP A 177 6.07 -3.89 -0.66
CA ASP A 177 6.39 -5.12 0.08
C ASP A 177 5.16 -6.05 0.14
N GLU A 178 5.29 -7.14 0.89
CA GLU A 178 4.25 -8.16 0.97
C GLU A 178 3.11 -7.80 1.94
N LYS A 179 3.22 -6.74 2.76
CA LYS A 179 2.25 -6.41 3.81
C LYS A 179 1.53 -5.09 3.59
N ASN A 180 2.11 -4.21 2.77
CA ASN A 180 1.69 -2.83 2.64
C ASN A 180 1.15 -2.53 1.24
N ILE A 181 -0.10 -2.11 1.19
CA ILE A 181 -0.72 -1.48 0.03
C ILE A 181 -0.45 0.03 0.15
N ILE A 182 0.04 0.63 -0.94
CA ILE A 182 0.39 2.04 -1.00
C ILE A 182 -0.56 2.73 -1.98
N LEU A 183 -1.22 3.77 -1.48
CA LEU A 183 -2.09 4.64 -2.26
C LEU A 183 -1.47 6.02 -2.35
N VAL A 184 -1.11 6.46 -3.56
CA VAL A 184 -0.73 7.84 -3.86
C VAL A 184 -1.98 8.55 -4.39
N LYS A 185 -2.63 9.36 -3.55
CA LYS A 185 -3.89 10.02 -3.85
C LYS A 185 -3.66 11.48 -4.28
N GLU A 186 -4.30 11.94 -5.34
CA GLU A 186 -4.39 13.36 -5.68
C GLU A 186 -5.31 14.10 -4.70
N VAL A 187 -4.84 15.23 -4.20
CA VAL A 187 -5.53 16.07 -3.21
C VAL A 187 -5.99 17.36 -3.88
N LYS A 188 -7.30 17.60 -3.90
CA LYS A 188 -7.87 18.84 -4.44
C LYS A 188 -7.47 20.03 -3.56
N GLN A 189 -7.47 21.23 -4.13
CA GLN A 189 -7.12 22.43 -3.37
C GLN A 189 -8.01 22.66 -2.14
N SER A 190 -9.29 22.27 -2.24
CA SER A 190 -10.29 22.37 -1.16
C SER A 190 -10.15 21.30 -0.08
N GLU A 191 -9.41 20.21 -0.32
CA GLU A 191 -9.25 19.12 0.64
C GLU A 191 -8.18 19.47 1.68
N ASN A 192 -8.51 19.23 2.95
CA ASN A 192 -7.63 19.47 4.09
C ASN A 192 -7.31 18.15 4.84
N TYR A 193 -6.55 18.23 5.93
CA TYR A 193 -6.16 17.06 6.72
C TYR A 193 -7.34 16.32 7.38
N GLU A 194 -8.47 16.97 7.63
CA GLU A 194 -9.68 16.29 8.11
C GLU A 194 -10.29 15.40 7.02
N ASP A 195 -10.27 15.85 5.77
CA ASP A 195 -10.75 15.07 4.62
C ASP A 195 -9.85 13.88 4.33
N LEU A 196 -8.53 14.05 4.52
CA LEU A 196 -7.57 12.94 4.47
C LEU A 196 -7.87 11.90 5.56
N ASN A 197 -8.13 12.36 6.79
CA ASN A 197 -8.48 11.46 7.89
C ASN A 197 -9.82 10.74 7.65
N LYS A 198 -10.83 11.43 7.08
CA LYS A 198 -12.08 10.80 6.65
C LYS A 198 -11.83 9.73 5.59
N THR A 199 -10.98 10.02 4.60
CA THR A 199 -10.60 9.06 3.56
C THR A 199 -9.92 7.83 4.17
N ALA A 200 -9.00 8.01 5.11
CA ALA A 200 -8.35 6.90 5.81
C ALA A 200 -9.35 6.03 6.60
N LYS A 201 -10.34 6.66 7.25
CA LYS A 201 -11.43 5.94 7.95
C LYS A 201 -12.30 5.14 6.98
N VAL A 202 -12.66 5.73 5.84
CA VAL A 202 -13.42 5.00 4.79
C VAL A 202 -12.64 3.78 4.30
N ILE A 203 -11.34 3.92 4.05
CA ILE A 203 -10.48 2.77 3.68
C ILE A 203 -10.50 1.69 4.76
N LEU A 204 -10.33 2.10 6.03
CA LEU A 204 -10.36 1.20 7.17
C LEU A 204 -11.69 0.44 7.28
N ASP A 205 -12.82 1.16 7.22
CA ASP A 205 -14.15 0.61 7.42
C ASP A 205 -14.53 -0.37 6.30
N MET A 206 -14.18 -0.05 5.04
CA MET A 206 -14.44 -0.95 3.91
C MET A 206 -13.59 -2.22 3.99
N LEU A 207 -12.30 -2.11 4.31
CA LEU A 207 -11.44 -3.30 4.44
C LEU A 207 -11.81 -4.17 5.64
N ASN A 208 -12.24 -3.57 6.76
CA ASN A 208 -12.75 -4.35 7.90
C ASN A 208 -14.04 -5.10 7.54
N THR A 209 -14.90 -4.52 6.69
CA THR A 209 -16.20 -5.10 6.33
C THR A 209 -16.09 -6.13 5.20
N GLU A 210 -15.39 -5.80 4.12
CA GLU A 210 -15.33 -6.62 2.90
C GLU A 210 -14.19 -7.66 2.93
N ALA A 211 -13.06 -7.33 3.56
CA ALA A 211 -11.91 -8.24 3.64
C ALA A 211 -11.81 -8.99 4.99
N MET A 212 -12.64 -8.63 5.99
CA MET A 212 -12.60 -9.20 7.36
C MET A 212 -11.20 -9.22 7.99
N THR A 213 -10.34 -8.28 7.59
CA THR A 213 -8.94 -8.19 8.03
C THR A 213 -8.76 -6.99 8.94
N LYS A 214 -8.02 -7.15 10.04
CA LYS A 214 -7.59 -6.00 10.85
C LYS A 214 -6.56 -5.20 10.07
N VAL A 215 -6.87 -3.94 9.78
CA VAL A 215 -6.03 -3.05 8.97
C VAL A 215 -5.55 -1.86 9.80
N HIS A 216 -4.32 -1.43 9.52
CA HIS A 216 -3.79 -0.15 10.00
C HIS A 216 -3.55 0.77 8.81
N VAL A 217 -4.05 1.99 8.88
CA VAL A 217 -3.88 3.00 7.83
C VAL A 217 -3.05 4.15 8.37
N ALA A 218 -1.97 4.48 7.68
CA ALA A 218 -1.14 5.63 7.99
C ALA A 218 -1.00 6.55 6.77
N TYR A 219 -0.80 7.84 6.98
CA TYR A 219 -0.57 8.77 5.87
C TYR A 219 0.40 9.90 6.19
N GLY A 220 1.13 10.33 5.15
CA GLY A 220 2.14 11.38 5.21
C GLY A 220 1.55 12.79 5.10
N THR A 221 2.41 13.78 4.88
CA THR A 221 1.99 15.14 4.58
C THR A 221 1.56 15.32 3.13
N ILE A 222 0.77 16.37 2.89
CA ILE A 222 0.41 16.79 1.53
C ILE A 222 1.65 17.39 0.86
N ILE A 223 2.02 16.83 -0.29
CA ILE A 223 3.11 17.29 -1.15
C ILE A 223 2.54 18.04 -2.35
N ASN A 224 3.35 18.90 -2.96
CA ASN A 224 2.95 19.72 -4.10
C ASN A 224 3.56 19.25 -5.43
N GLU A 225 4.57 18.38 -5.40
CA GLU A 225 5.30 17.94 -6.60
C GLU A 225 5.57 16.45 -6.58
N ILE A 226 5.59 15.82 -7.76
CA ILE A 226 5.79 14.36 -7.90
C ILE A 226 7.11 13.88 -7.28
N LYS A 227 8.19 14.69 -7.32
CA LYS A 227 9.49 14.33 -6.72
C LYS A 227 9.43 14.15 -5.20
N ASP A 228 8.44 14.74 -4.53
CA ASP A 228 8.29 14.69 -3.08
C ASP A 228 7.44 13.47 -2.63
N VAL A 229 6.94 12.64 -3.55
CA VAL A 229 6.14 11.44 -3.22
C VAL A 229 6.89 10.50 -2.27
N SER A 230 8.19 10.30 -2.48
CA SER A 230 9.02 9.48 -1.59
C SER A 230 9.09 10.03 -0.15
N ARG A 231 9.07 11.37 0.00
CA ARG A 231 9.00 12.02 1.32
C ARG A 231 7.69 11.67 2.03
N SER A 232 6.55 11.86 1.36
CA SER A 232 5.23 11.54 1.92
C SER A 232 5.11 10.04 2.26
N TYR A 233 5.71 9.17 1.46
CA TYR A 233 5.79 7.73 1.74
C TYR A 233 6.61 7.41 2.99
N LYS A 234 7.82 7.97 3.12
CA LYS A 234 8.67 7.81 4.32
C LYS A 234 7.98 8.32 5.58
N GLU A 235 7.27 9.44 5.47
CA GLU A 235 6.44 10.00 6.54
C GLU A 235 5.29 9.05 6.92
N ALA A 236 4.55 8.51 5.94
CA ALA A 236 3.48 7.55 6.19
C ALA A 236 4.02 6.26 6.85
N LYS A 237 5.19 5.77 6.43
CA LYS A 237 5.84 4.59 7.01
C LYS A 237 6.23 4.82 8.47
N MET A 238 6.88 5.96 8.75
CA MET A 238 7.17 6.37 10.13
C MET A 238 5.89 6.50 10.96
N ALA A 239 4.81 7.04 10.39
CA ALA A 239 3.54 7.17 11.09
C ALA A 239 2.91 5.81 11.43
N LEU A 240 3.04 4.83 10.55
CA LEU A 240 2.61 3.45 10.81
C LEU A 240 3.40 2.83 11.97
N ASP A 241 4.73 2.90 11.93
CA ASP A 241 5.62 2.31 12.94
C ASP A 241 5.41 2.97 14.31
N VAL A 242 5.46 4.31 14.37
CA VAL A 242 5.21 5.09 15.60
C VAL A 242 3.79 4.85 16.12
N GLY A 243 2.83 4.70 15.21
CA GLY A 243 1.45 4.31 15.49
C GLY A 243 1.35 3.03 16.30
N LYS A 244 2.04 1.98 15.87
CA LYS A 244 2.05 0.67 16.54
C LYS A 244 2.65 0.73 17.94
N ILE A 245 3.72 1.50 18.12
CA ILE A 245 4.47 1.57 19.38
C ILE A 245 3.69 2.37 20.45
N PHE A 246 3.17 3.54 20.06
CA PHE A 246 2.64 4.51 21.03
C PHE A 246 1.12 4.65 21.01
N TYR A 247 0.47 4.23 19.93
CA TYR A 247 -0.96 4.47 19.68
C TYR A 247 -1.66 3.19 19.21
N SER A 248 -1.41 2.06 19.89
CA SER A 248 -1.93 0.73 19.52
C SER A 248 -3.45 0.63 19.41
N GLU A 249 -4.20 1.54 20.05
CA GLU A 249 -5.68 1.61 19.94
C GLU A 249 -6.16 2.36 18.70
N ARG A 250 -5.28 3.09 18.00
CA ARG A 250 -5.62 3.84 16.79
C ARG A 250 -5.27 3.04 15.55
N ASN A 251 -6.28 2.74 14.74
CA ASN A 251 -6.09 2.10 13.44
C ASN A 251 -5.81 3.10 12.31
N VAL A 252 -5.97 4.41 12.56
CA VAL A 252 -5.62 5.48 11.62
C VAL A 252 -4.61 6.42 12.28
N VAL A 253 -3.47 6.61 11.64
CA VAL A 253 -2.39 7.46 12.16
C VAL A 253 -1.87 8.42 11.09
N ALA A 254 -1.85 9.71 11.41
CA ALA A 254 -1.35 10.75 10.53
C ALA A 254 0.04 11.19 10.96
N TYR A 255 0.95 11.42 10.00
CA TYR A 255 2.31 11.87 10.31
C TYR A 255 2.37 13.19 11.10
N ASN A 256 1.46 14.12 10.82
CA ASN A 256 1.36 15.39 11.55
C ASN A 256 0.86 15.24 13.00
N ASN A 257 0.31 14.07 13.37
CA ASN A 257 -0.27 13.81 14.70
C ASN A 257 0.61 12.91 15.59
N LEU A 258 1.87 12.65 15.19
CA LEU A 258 2.78 11.76 15.94
C LEU A 258 3.37 12.37 17.22
N GLY A 259 3.33 13.70 17.35
CA GLY A 259 3.84 14.42 18.52
C GLY A 259 5.28 14.03 18.91
N ILE A 260 5.51 13.82 20.20
CA ILE A 260 6.83 13.43 20.74
C ILE A 260 7.26 12.02 20.32
N GLY A 261 6.32 11.14 19.97
CA GLY A 261 6.62 9.78 19.49
C GLY A 261 7.51 9.79 18.25
N ARG A 262 7.33 10.78 17.36
CA ARG A 262 8.20 11.00 16.19
C ARG A 262 9.65 11.25 16.58
N LEU A 263 9.88 12.06 17.62
CA LEU A 263 11.23 12.40 18.06
C LEU A 263 11.90 11.19 18.68
N ILE A 264 11.18 10.44 19.52
CA ILE A 264 11.69 9.23 20.17
C ILE A 264 12.10 8.18 19.14
N TYR A 265 11.29 7.97 18.10
CA TYR A 265 11.59 6.99 17.04
C TYR A 265 12.85 7.33 16.23
N GLN A 266 13.29 8.59 16.24
CA GLN A 266 14.52 9.02 15.57
C GLN A 266 15.76 8.87 16.46
N LEU A 267 15.60 8.56 17.76
CA LEU A 267 16.71 8.44 18.68
C LEU A 267 17.42 7.08 18.52
N PRO A 268 18.76 7.08 18.43
CA PRO A 268 19.56 5.87 18.51
C PRO A 268 19.35 5.10 19.82
N LEU A 269 19.24 3.77 19.75
CA LEU A 269 19.08 2.90 20.92
C LEU A 269 20.12 3.12 22.04
N PRO A 270 21.41 3.39 21.76
CA PRO A 270 22.38 3.68 22.82
C PRO A 270 22.01 4.91 23.66
N LEU A 271 21.47 5.97 23.04
CA LEU A 271 21.02 7.17 23.76
C LEU A 271 19.80 6.86 24.63
N CYS A 272 18.85 6.07 24.11
CA CYS A 272 17.71 5.59 24.87
C CYS A 272 18.15 4.79 26.11
N LYS A 273 19.11 3.87 25.94
CA LYS A 273 19.66 3.06 27.05
C LYS A 273 20.36 3.92 28.11
N MET A 274 21.12 4.94 27.68
CA MET A 274 21.74 5.90 28.61
C MET A 274 20.69 6.68 29.40
N PHE A 275 19.69 7.25 28.71
CA PHE A 275 18.61 8.01 29.33
C PHE A 275 17.86 7.19 30.40
N ILE A 276 17.48 5.95 30.08
CA ILE A 276 16.79 5.08 31.05
C ILE A 276 17.67 4.72 32.24
N LYS A 277 18.97 4.50 32.03
CA LYS A 277 19.91 4.20 33.11
C LYS A 277 20.09 5.38 34.07
N GLU A 278 20.10 6.61 33.56
CA GLU A 278 20.20 7.84 34.36
C GLU A 278 18.94 8.07 35.19
N ILE A 279 17.75 7.88 34.60
CA ILE A 279 16.47 8.14 35.27
C ILE A 279 16.11 7.08 36.32
N PHE A 280 16.42 5.81 36.07
CA PHE A 280 16.02 4.73 36.97
C PHE A 280 17.20 4.04 37.68
N GLU A 281 18.40 4.62 37.64
CA GLU A 281 19.62 4.10 38.28
C GLU A 281 19.92 2.62 37.98
N GLY A 282 19.61 2.16 36.77
CA GLY A 282 19.77 0.76 36.36
C GLY A 282 18.64 -0.20 36.77
N LYS A 283 17.57 0.29 37.43
CA LYS A 283 16.30 -0.44 37.50
C LYS A 283 15.58 -0.29 36.17
N SER A 284 15.22 -1.39 35.51
CA SER A 284 14.36 -1.28 34.34
C SER A 284 12.95 -0.90 34.80
N PRO A 285 12.25 0.04 34.14
CA PRO A 285 10.81 0.25 34.35
C PRO A 285 9.97 -1.00 34.00
N ASP A 286 10.57 -2.03 33.42
CA ASP A 286 9.97 -3.37 33.31
C ASP A 286 9.75 -4.07 34.65
N ASN A 287 10.34 -3.55 35.73
CA ASN A 287 10.14 -4.04 37.08
C ASN A 287 8.84 -3.51 37.71
N PHE A 288 8.11 -2.59 37.07
CA PHE A 288 6.80 -2.16 37.57
C PHE A 288 5.76 -3.23 37.28
N ASP A 289 4.97 -3.58 38.30
CA ASP A 289 3.81 -4.43 38.12
C ASP A 289 2.71 -3.74 37.30
N ASP A 290 1.82 -4.55 36.71
CA ASP A 290 0.74 -4.06 35.85
C ASP A 290 -0.19 -3.07 36.59
N GLU A 291 -0.37 -3.25 37.90
CA GLU A 291 -1.19 -2.37 38.74
C GLU A 291 -0.58 -0.97 38.86
N THR A 292 0.74 -0.90 39.04
CA THR A 292 1.50 0.35 39.09
C THR A 292 1.46 1.06 37.74
N LEU A 293 1.71 0.33 36.65
CA LEU A 293 1.63 0.88 35.29
C LEU A 293 0.22 1.39 34.97
N THR A 294 -0.81 0.66 35.36
CA THR A 294 -2.21 1.09 35.21
C THR A 294 -2.49 2.38 36.00
N THR A 295 -2.01 2.44 37.24
CA THR A 295 -2.14 3.64 38.09
C THR A 295 -1.49 4.85 37.43
N ILE A 296 -0.26 4.70 36.93
CA ILE A 296 0.50 5.77 36.26
C ILE A 296 -0.20 6.24 34.97
N ASN A 297 -0.57 5.30 34.09
CA ASN A 297 -1.25 5.63 32.84
C ASN A 297 -2.57 6.37 33.11
N LYS A 298 -3.35 5.91 34.09
CA LYS A 298 -4.62 6.55 34.45
C LYS A 298 -4.42 7.92 35.08
N PHE A 299 -3.34 8.11 35.84
CA PHE A 299 -2.98 9.40 36.40
C PHE A 299 -2.60 10.40 35.30
N PHE A 300 -1.85 9.97 34.27
CA PHE A 300 -1.55 10.79 33.10
C PHE A 300 -2.78 11.12 32.26
N GLU A 301 -3.67 10.16 32.01
CA GLU A 301 -4.94 10.39 31.28
C GLU A 301 -5.83 11.45 31.94
N ASN A 302 -5.76 11.56 33.27
CA ASN A 302 -6.52 12.52 34.05
C ASN A 302 -5.71 13.80 34.38
N ASN A 303 -4.68 14.12 33.60
CA ASN A 303 -3.85 15.33 33.76
C ASN A 303 -3.30 15.50 35.20
N LEU A 304 -2.81 14.41 35.80
CA LEU A 304 -2.26 14.39 37.16
C LEU A 304 -3.29 14.71 38.26
N ASN A 305 -4.59 14.59 37.96
CA ASN A 305 -5.65 14.85 38.93
C ASN A 305 -5.88 13.63 39.84
N VAL A 306 -5.52 13.77 41.11
CA VAL A 306 -5.65 12.69 42.11
C VAL A 306 -7.11 12.27 42.31
N SER A 307 -8.05 13.21 42.36
CA SER A 307 -9.46 12.91 42.63
C SER A 307 -10.10 12.13 41.47
N GLU A 308 -9.95 12.62 40.24
CA GLU A 308 -10.51 11.95 39.06
C GLU A 308 -9.87 10.58 38.81
N THR A 309 -8.55 10.48 39.00
CA THR A 309 -7.84 9.20 38.87
C THR A 309 -8.32 8.19 39.91
N SER A 310 -8.49 8.60 41.17
CA SER A 310 -8.98 7.71 42.23
C SER A 310 -10.38 7.18 41.94
N ARG A 311 -11.27 8.03 41.39
CA ARG A 311 -12.62 7.64 40.96
C ARG A 311 -12.56 6.63 39.80
N GLN A 312 -11.74 6.87 38.79
CA GLN A 312 -11.64 5.97 37.63
C GLN A 312 -10.97 4.62 37.95
N LEU A 313 -10.07 4.60 38.93
CA LEU A 313 -9.44 3.37 39.43
C LEU A 313 -10.30 2.65 40.49
N TYR A 314 -11.44 3.20 40.88
CA TYR A 314 -12.30 2.67 41.96
C TYR A 314 -11.56 2.47 43.30
N ILE A 315 -10.63 3.37 43.63
CA ILE A 315 -9.89 3.36 44.89
C ILE A 315 -10.08 4.66 45.67
N HIS A 316 -9.80 4.63 46.97
CA HIS A 316 -9.82 5.85 47.78
C HIS A 316 -8.65 6.79 47.42
N ARG A 317 -8.86 8.11 47.51
CA ARG A 317 -7.84 9.13 47.23
C ARG A 317 -6.53 8.87 47.97
N ASN A 318 -6.59 8.52 49.25
CA ASN A 318 -5.40 8.25 50.07
C ASN A 318 -4.64 7.01 49.61
N THR A 319 -5.32 6.00 49.09
CA THR A 319 -4.69 4.82 48.50
C THR A 319 -3.90 5.18 47.26
N LEU A 320 -4.45 6.07 46.41
CA LEU A 320 -3.72 6.59 45.25
C LEU A 320 -2.48 7.40 45.68
N VAL A 321 -2.63 8.30 46.67
CA VAL A 321 -1.49 9.07 47.19
C VAL A 321 -0.39 8.14 47.71
N TYR A 322 -0.76 7.11 48.48
CA TYR A 322 0.20 6.11 48.96
C TYR A 322 0.95 5.40 47.82
N ARG A 323 0.26 5.03 46.73
CA ARG A 323 0.91 4.44 45.54
C ARG A 323 1.87 5.41 44.87
N LEU A 324 1.49 6.68 44.74
CA LEU A 324 2.36 7.72 44.19
C LEU A 324 3.58 7.97 45.09
N ASP A 325 3.42 8.00 46.41
CA ASP A 325 4.54 8.15 47.35
C ASP A 325 5.48 6.93 47.31
N LYS A 326 4.95 5.73 47.11
CA LYS A 326 5.76 4.51 46.92
C LYS A 326 6.57 4.58 45.62
N LEU A 327 5.98 5.10 44.54
CA LEU A 327 6.66 5.34 43.26
C LEU A 327 7.76 6.40 43.38
N GLN A 328 7.47 7.51 44.06
CA GLN A 328 8.46 8.54 44.32
C GLN A 328 9.65 7.97 45.09
N LYS A 329 9.43 7.15 46.12
CA LYS A 329 10.53 6.52 46.88
C LYS A 329 11.38 5.55 46.06
N SER A 330 10.81 4.93 45.02
CA SER A 330 11.55 3.93 44.23
C SER A 330 12.28 4.51 43.02
N THR A 331 11.84 5.68 42.54
CA THR A 331 12.31 6.33 41.30
C THR A 331 12.86 7.74 41.49
N ASP A 332 12.70 8.31 42.68
CA ASP A 332 13.01 9.71 43.01
C ASP A 332 12.23 10.76 42.20
N LEU A 333 11.18 10.33 41.46
CA LEU A 333 10.33 11.21 40.65
C LEU A 333 8.94 11.35 41.30
N ASP A 334 8.53 12.58 41.61
CA ASP A 334 7.17 12.85 42.07
C ASP A 334 6.24 13.13 40.90
N LEU A 335 5.41 12.16 40.52
CA LEU A 335 4.47 12.31 39.40
C LEU A 335 3.45 13.44 39.58
N ARG A 336 3.30 14.01 40.79
CA ARG A 336 2.45 15.19 41.02
C ARG A 336 3.13 16.48 40.55
N VAL A 337 4.45 16.47 40.42
CA VAL A 337 5.26 17.56 39.85
C VAL A 337 5.31 17.37 38.35
N PHE A 338 4.99 18.43 37.60
CA PHE A 338 4.86 18.37 36.15
C PHE A 338 6.16 17.96 35.43
N GLU A 339 7.31 18.48 35.86
CA GLU A 339 8.63 18.15 35.26
C GLU A 339 8.98 16.67 35.45
N ASP A 340 8.80 16.15 36.65
CA ASP A 340 9.01 14.73 36.97
C ASP A 340 8.03 13.83 36.22
N ALA A 341 6.76 14.24 36.13
CA ALA A 341 5.72 13.56 35.39
C ALA A 341 6.06 13.44 33.89
N ILE A 342 6.55 14.53 33.28
CA ILE A 342 7.01 14.52 31.87
C ILE A 342 8.19 13.56 31.72
N THR A 343 9.19 13.68 32.59
CA THR A 343 10.40 12.85 32.55
C THR A 343 10.02 11.38 32.61
N PHE A 344 9.13 11.01 33.54
CA PHE A 344 8.61 9.66 33.66
C PHE A 344 7.83 9.22 32.43
N LYS A 345 6.96 10.08 31.88
CA LYS A 345 6.15 9.77 30.70
C LYS A 345 7.04 9.49 29.48
N ILE A 346 8.07 10.31 29.26
CA ILE A 346 9.05 10.11 28.18
C ILE A 346 9.81 8.82 28.41
N ALA A 347 10.26 8.54 29.64
CA ALA A 347 10.98 7.31 29.95
C ALA A 347 10.15 6.05 29.65
N LEU A 348 8.86 6.04 30.02
CA LEU A 348 7.94 4.95 29.64
C LEU A 348 7.79 4.79 28.12
N MET A 349 7.73 5.89 27.38
CA MET A 349 7.67 5.85 25.91
C MET A 349 8.98 5.30 25.32
N VAL A 350 10.13 5.76 25.79
CA VAL A 350 11.45 5.27 25.34
C VAL A 350 11.58 3.77 25.56
N VAL A 351 11.09 3.24 26.68
CA VAL A 351 11.13 1.79 26.97
C VAL A 351 10.24 1.00 26.01
N LYS A 352 9.03 1.48 25.72
CA LYS A 352 8.16 0.86 24.71
C LYS A 352 8.83 0.81 23.34
N TYR A 353 9.51 1.89 22.94
CA TYR A 353 10.27 1.95 21.71
C TYR A 353 11.44 0.96 21.70
N MET A 354 12.24 0.93 22.77
CA MET A 354 13.37 -0.01 22.87
C MET A 354 12.92 -1.46 22.74
N LYS A 355 11.84 -1.86 23.42
CA LYS A 355 11.27 -3.21 23.31
C LYS A 355 10.82 -3.55 21.90
N TYR A 356 10.18 -2.60 21.21
CA TYR A 356 9.74 -2.79 19.84
C TYR A 356 10.92 -2.99 18.89
N MET A 357 11.98 -2.20 19.03
CA MET A 357 13.19 -2.35 18.20
C MET A 357 13.91 -3.68 18.46
N GLU A 358 13.99 -4.12 19.72
CA GLU A 358 14.56 -5.43 20.07
C GLU A 358 13.77 -6.62 19.49
N GLN A 359 12.45 -6.46 19.28
CA GLN A 359 11.60 -7.45 18.61
C GLN A 359 11.75 -7.44 17.08
N MET A 360 12.24 -6.36 16.48
CA MET A 360 12.46 -6.26 15.02
C MET A 360 13.84 -6.74 14.59
N ASP A 361 14.83 -6.71 15.49
CA ASP A 361 16.20 -7.19 15.22
C ASP A 361 16.36 -8.73 15.35
N TYR A 362 15.28 -9.43 15.75
CA TYR A 362 15.15 -10.89 15.81
C TYR A 362 14.21 -11.40 14.71
#